data_AF-A0A928BFH5-F1
#
_entry.id   AF-A0A928BFH5-F1
#
_cell.length_a   1.000
_cell.length_b   1.000
_cell.length_c   1.000
_cell.angle_alpha   90.00
_cell.angle_beta   90.00
_cell.angle_gamma   90.00
#
_symmetry.space_group_name_H-M   'P 1'
#
loop_
_entity.id
_entity.type
_entity.pdbx_description
1 polymer ?
#
loop_
_entity_poly.entity_id
_entity_poly.type
_entity_poly.pdbx_seq_one_letter_code
_entity_poly.pdbx_strand_id
1 'polypeptide(L)'
;MIVKPSIAFNDFAGTAKDVTARNVKGRNILSSRAQHSKIVTPAQAVSRNRLSKISRTFRQLSDSQINQWEVLAGHLKGISTFGQAASLTAHNAFVRINSNRAMVGMPPLEEAPVYINDVPEVLYDDLWISPDMIIFTGLQQPSESHVLVFKMSPALSPGVSSGWGKTVIITPGMAPDWGDADLTALYTEVMGVAPEAGKKYFCEFYWMDKNTGFTGESMAISAVCKAGSTAYNREYAPRVHYTDKMVANAENFNLGMDLELSRGSSIMSVEALLNINDVASYFDDAFKVVPPGFKEGYTMVYSRSSERPDFKPGLISVSLEDDYYKGPSYGFSHRAGGWEDKVEVFGTGAFVR
;
A
#
# COMPACT_ATOMS: atom_id res chain seq x y z
N MET A 1 51.41 -15.17 -46.38
CA MET A 1 51.96 -13.95 -45.76
C MET A 1 50.83 -13.28 -45.00
N ILE A 2 50.75 -13.45 -43.69
CA ILE A 2 49.71 -12.80 -42.87
C ILE A 2 50.23 -11.39 -42.59
N VAL A 3 49.63 -10.40 -43.25
CA VAL A 3 49.99 -8.99 -43.09
C VAL A 3 49.56 -8.57 -41.68
N LYS A 4 50.54 -8.30 -40.80
CA LYS A 4 50.27 -7.67 -39.51
C LYS A 4 49.74 -6.25 -39.80
N PRO A 5 48.61 -5.81 -39.21
CA PRO A 5 48.15 -4.44 -39.37
C PRO A 5 49.26 -3.47 -38.97
N SER A 6 49.34 -2.32 -39.64
CA SER A 6 50.38 -1.32 -39.38
C SER A 6 50.38 -0.85 -37.93
N ILE A 7 51.56 -0.52 -37.41
CA ILE A 7 51.80 -0.02 -36.04
C ILE A 7 50.89 1.18 -35.68
N ALA A 8 50.43 1.92 -36.69
CA ALA A 8 49.53 3.06 -36.56
C ALA A 8 48.16 2.73 -35.94
N PHE A 9 47.71 1.46 -35.97
CA PHE A 9 46.45 1.08 -35.33
C PHE A 9 46.62 0.68 -33.86
N ASN A 10 47.82 0.31 -33.39
CA ASN A 10 47.99 -0.10 -31.98
C ASN A 10 47.86 1.07 -31.00
N ASP A 11 48.10 2.30 -31.46
CA ASP A 11 48.06 3.52 -30.64
C ASP A 11 46.72 4.28 -30.75
N PHE A 12 45.67 3.67 -31.32
CA PHE A 12 44.33 4.26 -31.33
C PHE A 12 43.69 4.21 -29.93
N ALA A 13 44.00 5.23 -29.12
CA ALA A 13 43.39 5.47 -27.83
C ALA A 13 42.86 6.91 -27.77
N GLY A 14 41.66 7.07 -27.20
CA GLY A 14 41.04 8.38 -27.05
C GLY A 14 39.54 8.36 -27.30
N THR A 15 38.89 9.47 -26.98
CA THR A 15 37.44 9.64 -27.16
C THR A 15 37.19 10.66 -28.26
N ALA A 16 36.39 10.29 -29.25
CA ALA A 16 35.90 11.17 -30.30
C ALA A 16 34.37 11.11 -30.33
N LYS A 17 33.73 12.24 -30.00
CA LYS A 17 32.27 12.34 -29.79
C LYS A 17 31.78 11.24 -28.82
N ASP A 18 30.89 10.37 -29.29
CA ASP A 18 30.29 9.31 -28.48
C ASP A 18 31.11 8.02 -28.49
N VAL A 19 32.21 7.92 -29.22
CA VAL A 19 33.00 6.68 -29.33
C VAL A 19 34.32 6.83 -28.60
N THR A 20 34.60 5.89 -27.70
CA THR A 20 35.89 5.75 -27.00
C THR A 20 36.63 4.55 -27.53
N ALA A 21 37.84 4.78 -28.04
CA ALA A 21 38.79 3.75 -28.42
C ALA A 21 39.75 3.47 -27.25
N ARG A 22 39.94 2.19 -26.93
CA ARG A 22 40.98 1.75 -25.99
C ARG A 22 41.63 0.46 -26.47
N ASN A 23 42.93 0.32 -26.25
CA ASN A 23 43.64 -0.94 -26.47
C ASN A 23 43.58 -1.79 -25.19
N VAL A 24 43.07 -3.01 -25.29
CA VAL A 24 43.06 -3.97 -24.18
C VAL A 24 43.62 -5.29 -24.70
N LYS A 25 44.75 -5.74 -24.12
CA LYS A 25 45.41 -7.01 -24.47
C LYS A 25 45.70 -7.15 -25.98
N GLY A 26 46.17 -6.08 -26.63
CA GLY A 26 46.52 -6.09 -28.05
C GLY A 26 45.34 -6.05 -29.02
N ARG A 27 44.13 -5.73 -28.51
CA ARG A 27 42.93 -5.51 -29.32
C ARG A 27 42.42 -4.10 -29.11
N ASN A 28 42.08 -3.42 -30.20
CA ASN A 28 41.36 -2.15 -30.12
C ASN A 28 39.88 -2.41 -29.89
N ILE A 29 39.35 -1.87 -28.79
CA ILE A 29 37.94 -1.90 -28.44
C ILE A 29 37.39 -0.50 -28.65
N LEU A 30 36.39 -0.38 -29.52
CA LEU A 30 35.58 0.81 -29.68
C LEU A 30 34.29 0.63 -28.87
N SER A 31 34.05 1.49 -27.90
CA SER A 31 32.80 1.52 -27.14
C SER A 31 32.09 2.85 -27.34
N SER A 32 30.81 2.82 -27.70
CA SER A 32 29.97 4.01 -27.64
C SER A 32 29.60 4.33 -26.18
N ARG A 33 29.49 5.61 -25.84
CA ARG A 33 28.94 6.05 -24.56
C ARG A 33 27.47 5.64 -24.54
N ALA A 34 27.04 4.98 -23.48
CA ALA A 34 25.63 4.69 -23.29
C ALA A 34 24.85 6.02 -23.25
N GLN A 35 24.11 6.32 -24.30
CA GLN A 35 23.19 7.44 -24.31
C GLN A 35 21.86 6.98 -23.73
N HIS A 36 21.29 7.78 -22.85
CA HIS A 36 19.96 7.53 -22.33
C HIS A 36 18.94 7.59 -23.48
N SER A 37 18.00 6.64 -23.50
CA SER A 37 16.90 6.65 -24.46
C SER A 37 16.19 8.01 -24.42
N LYS A 38 15.86 8.56 -25.60
CA LYS A 38 15.06 9.78 -25.72
C LYS A 38 13.56 9.51 -25.47
N ILE A 39 13.17 8.25 -25.33
CA ILE A 39 11.80 7.85 -25.05
C ILE A 39 11.52 8.09 -23.57
N VAL A 40 10.60 9.01 -23.28
CA VAL A 40 10.12 9.30 -21.93
C VAL A 40 8.78 8.58 -21.75
N THR A 41 8.68 7.73 -20.73
CA THR A 41 7.41 7.06 -20.42
C THR A 41 6.43 8.05 -19.77
N PRO A 42 5.10 7.83 -19.87
CA PRO A 42 4.12 8.68 -19.19
C PRO A 42 4.40 8.86 -17.69
N ALA A 43 4.76 7.79 -16.99
CA ALA A 43 5.14 7.83 -15.57
C ALA A 43 6.38 8.70 -15.31
N GLN A 44 7.40 8.63 -16.18
CA GLN A 44 8.58 9.50 -16.08
C GLN A 44 8.20 10.97 -16.32
N ALA A 45 7.31 11.27 -17.27
CA ALA A 45 6.84 12.63 -17.51
C ALA A 45 6.09 13.20 -16.29
N VAL A 46 5.20 12.41 -15.67
CA VAL A 46 4.49 12.80 -14.44
C VAL A 46 5.47 13.09 -13.30
N SER A 47 6.43 12.21 -13.07
CA SER A 47 7.46 12.40 -12.02
C SER A 47 8.28 13.67 -12.26
N ARG A 48 8.73 13.93 -13.49
CA ARG A 48 9.48 15.16 -13.85
C ARG A 48 8.64 16.42 -13.66
N ASN A 49 7.37 16.39 -14.07
CA ASN A 49 6.46 17.52 -13.89
C ASN A 49 6.22 17.83 -12.41
N ARG A 50 6.06 16.79 -11.60
CA ARG A 50 5.88 16.88 -10.15
C ARG A 50 7.10 17.51 -9.47
N LEU A 51 8.31 16.99 -9.74
CA LEU A 51 9.56 17.57 -9.23
C LEU A 51 9.74 19.03 -9.65
N SER A 52 9.40 19.34 -10.90
CA SER A 52 9.46 20.71 -11.43
C SER A 52 8.49 21.64 -10.70
N LYS A 53 7.26 21.19 -10.43
CA LYS A 53 6.25 21.96 -9.68
C LYS A 53 6.69 22.24 -8.25
N ILE A 54 7.18 21.21 -7.56
CA ILE A 54 7.70 21.33 -6.18
C ILE A 54 8.87 22.33 -6.16
N SER A 55 9.84 22.19 -7.06
CA SER A 55 11.01 23.08 -7.11
C SER A 55 10.63 24.54 -7.40
N ARG A 56 9.57 24.79 -8.20
CA ARG A 56 9.05 26.16 -8.42
C ARG A 56 8.38 26.72 -7.17
N THR A 57 7.66 25.88 -6.42
CA THR A 57 6.99 26.28 -5.17
C THR A 57 8.02 26.76 -4.14
N PHE A 58 9.17 26.08 -4.03
CA PHE A 58 10.24 26.52 -3.14
C PHE A 58 10.72 27.96 -3.41
N ARG A 59 10.74 28.40 -4.67
CA ARG A 59 11.18 29.76 -5.04
C ARG A 59 10.17 30.84 -4.68
N GLN A 60 8.95 30.45 -4.31
CA GLN A 60 7.87 31.36 -3.90
C GLN A 60 7.78 31.52 -2.38
N LEU A 61 8.57 30.74 -1.63
CA LEU A 61 8.61 30.82 -0.17
C LEU A 61 9.24 32.13 0.29
N SER A 62 8.78 32.60 1.45
CA SER A 62 9.41 33.70 2.18
C SER A 62 10.75 33.28 2.79
N ASP A 63 11.61 34.26 3.09
CA ASP A 63 12.89 34.01 3.78
C ASP A 63 12.71 33.30 5.13
N SER A 64 11.62 33.61 5.85
CA SER A 64 11.27 32.95 7.10
C SER A 64 10.99 31.45 6.90
N GLN A 65 10.21 31.10 5.87
CA GLN A 65 9.92 29.71 5.53
C GLN A 65 11.19 28.98 5.07
N ILE A 66 12.03 29.62 4.25
CA ILE A 66 13.31 29.05 3.81
C ILE A 66 14.21 28.73 5.02
N ASN A 67 14.29 29.62 6.00
CA ASN A 67 15.06 29.41 7.23
C ASN A 67 14.54 28.20 8.03
N GLN A 68 13.21 28.02 8.13
CA GLN A 68 12.65 26.81 8.77
C GLN A 68 13.11 25.53 8.05
N TRP A 69 13.16 25.53 6.72
CA TRP A 69 13.66 24.42 5.93
C TRP A 69 15.17 24.21 6.08
N GLU A 70 15.96 25.27 6.29
CA GLU A 70 17.39 25.17 6.60
C GLU A 70 17.62 24.48 7.96
N VAL A 71 16.85 24.88 8.98
CA VAL A 71 16.89 24.23 10.30
C VAL A 71 16.56 22.74 10.17
N LEU A 72 15.46 22.40 9.50
CA LEU A 72 15.07 21.01 9.28
C LEU A 72 16.13 20.22 8.50
N ALA A 73 16.71 20.80 7.45
CA ALA A 73 17.75 20.18 6.65
C ALA A 73 18.99 19.82 7.49
N GLY A 74 19.28 20.60 8.54
CA GLY A 74 20.32 20.33 9.52
C GLY A 74 20.11 19.04 10.32
N HIS A 75 18.86 18.61 10.51
CA HIS A 75 18.50 17.36 11.20
C HIS A 75 18.48 16.15 10.26
N LEU A 76 18.17 16.33 8.97
CA LEU A 76 18.03 15.25 7.99
C LEU A 76 19.35 14.70 7.40
N LYS A 77 20.46 14.85 8.12
CA LYS A 77 21.80 14.44 7.65
C LYS A 77 21.85 12.92 7.48
N GLY A 78 22.31 12.47 6.31
CA GLY A 78 22.46 11.05 6.01
C GLY A 78 23.61 10.38 6.75
N ILE A 79 23.56 9.05 6.85
CA ILE A 79 24.61 8.21 7.44
C ILE A 79 25.95 8.48 6.73
N SER A 80 27.00 8.76 7.50
CA SER A 80 28.35 9.00 7.02
C SER A 80 29.03 7.69 6.61
N THR A 81 28.90 7.27 5.35
CA THR A 81 29.55 6.05 4.84
C THR A 81 31.03 6.22 4.48
N PHE A 82 31.48 7.46 4.25
CA PHE A 82 32.87 7.79 3.90
C PHE A 82 33.48 8.93 4.75
N GLY A 83 32.99 9.14 5.97
CA GLY A 83 33.57 10.11 6.92
C GLY A 83 33.06 11.55 6.79
N GLN A 84 32.20 11.86 5.81
CA GLN A 84 31.44 13.11 5.75
C GLN A 84 29.96 12.80 5.49
N ALA A 85 29.09 13.15 6.44
CA ALA A 85 27.66 13.11 6.22
C ALA A 85 27.29 14.20 5.21
N ALA A 86 26.61 13.85 4.12
CA ALA A 86 26.13 14.83 3.17
C ALA A 86 25.10 15.74 3.86
N SER A 87 25.41 17.03 3.96
CA SER A 87 24.47 18.02 4.45
C SER A 87 23.36 18.24 3.42
N LEU A 88 22.10 18.11 3.85
CA LEU A 88 20.97 18.47 3.00
C LEU A 88 20.84 20.00 2.96
N THR A 89 20.49 20.55 1.79
CA THR A 89 20.10 21.97 1.67
C THR A 89 18.62 22.13 1.97
N ALA A 90 18.15 23.33 2.30
CA ALA A 90 16.72 23.62 2.47
C ALA A 90 15.89 23.19 1.25
N HIS A 91 16.37 23.50 0.04
CA HIS A 91 15.72 23.08 -1.20
C HIS A 91 15.61 21.54 -1.30
N ASN A 92 16.67 20.81 -0.95
CA ASN A 92 16.66 19.35 -1.02
C ASN A 92 15.77 18.73 0.07
N ALA A 93 15.71 19.32 1.27
CA ALA A 93 14.77 18.93 2.31
C ALA A 93 13.32 19.15 1.86
N PHE A 94 13.03 20.34 1.32
CA PHE A 94 11.73 20.69 0.76
C PHE A 94 11.30 19.74 -0.35
N VAL A 95 12.18 19.47 -1.32
CA VAL A 95 11.89 18.56 -2.43
C VAL A 95 11.68 17.13 -1.93
N ARG A 96 12.48 16.64 -0.98
CA ARG A 96 12.34 15.28 -0.42
C ARG A 96 10.97 15.12 0.25
N ILE A 97 10.64 16.00 1.19
CA ILE A 97 9.39 15.93 1.97
C ILE A 97 8.17 16.10 1.08
N ASN A 98 8.15 17.10 0.19
CA ASN A 98 7.00 17.33 -0.69
C ASN A 98 6.88 16.29 -1.81
N SER A 99 7.99 15.64 -2.19
CA SER A 99 7.98 14.45 -3.07
C SER A 99 7.41 13.20 -2.38
N ASN A 100 7.41 13.14 -1.06
CA ASN A 100 6.71 12.10 -0.31
C ASN A 100 5.22 12.43 -0.19
N ARG A 101 4.90 13.64 0.24
CA ARG A 101 3.51 14.11 0.42
C ARG A 101 2.67 14.03 -0.84
N ALA A 102 3.14 14.55 -1.97
CA ALA A 102 2.33 14.47 -3.18
C ALA A 102 2.26 13.03 -3.78
N MET A 103 2.94 12.01 -3.20
CA MET A 103 2.82 10.61 -3.61
C MET A 103 1.50 10.05 -3.08
N VAL A 104 1.13 10.48 -1.87
CA VAL A 104 -0.17 10.25 -1.22
C VAL A 104 -1.20 11.34 -1.54
N GLY A 105 -0.98 12.14 -2.58
CA GLY A 105 -1.91 13.18 -3.01
C GLY A 105 -2.01 14.42 -2.10
N MET A 106 -1.14 14.55 -1.09
CA MET A 106 -1.16 15.69 -0.17
C MET A 106 -0.53 16.95 -0.80
N PRO A 107 -1.06 18.15 -0.51
CA PRO A 107 -0.48 19.40 -1.00
C PRO A 107 0.91 19.65 -0.41
N PRO A 108 1.78 20.40 -1.11
CA PRO A 108 3.10 20.73 -0.59
C PRO A 108 2.98 21.58 0.68
N LEU A 109 3.86 21.34 1.65
CA LEU A 109 4.02 22.21 2.82
C LEU A 109 4.87 23.41 2.43
N GLU A 110 4.42 24.60 2.82
CA GLU A 110 5.21 25.83 2.71
C GLU A 110 6.12 26.01 3.93
N GLU A 111 5.61 25.69 5.11
CA GLU A 111 6.34 25.67 6.38
C GLU A 111 7.00 24.32 6.63
N ALA A 112 8.21 24.31 7.18
CA ALA A 112 8.90 23.06 7.45
C ALA A 112 8.22 22.32 8.62
N PRO A 113 7.91 21.02 8.49
CA PRO A 113 7.36 20.24 9.59
C PRO A 113 8.39 20.14 10.72
N VAL A 114 7.90 20.07 11.96
CA VAL A 114 8.74 19.79 13.13
C VAL A 114 9.39 18.43 12.95
N TYR A 115 10.70 18.35 13.14
CA TYR A 115 11.41 17.07 13.17
C TYR A 115 10.98 16.31 14.44
N ILE A 116 10.07 15.36 14.25
CA ILE A 116 9.68 14.38 15.26
C ILE A 116 10.60 13.17 15.04
N ASN A 117 11.10 12.58 16.13
CA ASN A 117 12.02 11.44 16.15
C ASN A 117 11.66 10.33 15.14
N ASP A 118 12.65 9.49 14.84
CA ASP A 118 12.61 8.45 13.81
C ASP A 118 11.26 7.72 13.70
N VAL A 119 10.71 7.74 12.48
CA VAL A 119 9.52 6.96 12.13
C VAL A 119 9.86 5.48 12.36
N PRO A 120 9.03 4.74 13.12
CA PRO A 120 9.35 3.38 13.53
C PRO A 120 9.45 2.43 12.34
N GLU A 121 10.10 1.29 12.57
CA GLU A 121 10.20 0.20 11.60
C GLU A 121 8.83 -0.44 11.36
N VAL A 122 8.71 -1.15 10.23
CA VAL A 122 7.49 -1.87 9.88
C VAL A 122 7.49 -3.21 10.61
N LEU A 123 6.74 -3.29 11.71
CA LEU A 123 6.49 -4.54 12.41
C LEU A 123 5.30 -5.26 11.78
N TYR A 124 5.46 -6.57 11.56
CA TYR A 124 4.49 -7.42 10.89
C TYR A 124 4.64 -8.88 11.33
N ASP A 125 3.61 -9.68 11.10
CA ASP A 125 3.64 -11.11 11.44
C ASP A 125 4.21 -11.95 10.29
N ASP A 126 3.67 -11.81 9.08
CA ASP A 126 4.13 -12.55 7.91
C ASP A 126 3.67 -11.89 6.58
N LEU A 127 4.25 -12.37 5.48
CA LEU A 127 4.00 -11.92 4.10
C LEU A 127 3.73 -13.14 3.22
N TRP A 128 2.63 -13.13 2.48
CA TRP A 128 2.38 -14.11 1.42
C TRP A 128 2.64 -13.47 0.07
N ILE A 129 3.39 -14.19 -0.75
CA ILE A 129 3.52 -13.91 -2.18
C ILE A 129 3.20 -15.23 -2.86
N SER A 130 2.01 -15.29 -3.43
CA SER A 130 1.46 -16.44 -4.15
C SER A 130 0.91 -15.96 -5.50
N PRO A 131 0.60 -16.87 -6.44
CA PRO A 131 0.13 -16.46 -7.76
C PRO A 131 -1.15 -15.62 -7.74
N ASP A 132 -2.01 -15.87 -6.77
CA ASP A 132 -3.34 -15.27 -6.66
C ASP A 132 -3.41 -14.15 -5.61
N MET A 133 -2.34 -13.98 -4.82
CA MET A 133 -2.36 -13.10 -3.65
C MET A 133 -0.97 -12.61 -3.26
N ILE A 134 -0.87 -11.31 -3.00
CA ILE A 134 0.20 -10.68 -2.23
C ILE A 134 -0.43 -9.98 -1.03
N ILE A 135 -0.24 -10.53 0.17
CA ILE A 135 -0.79 -9.93 1.39
C ILE A 135 0.25 -9.84 2.50
N PHE A 136 0.27 -8.67 3.12
CA PHE A 136 1.01 -8.37 4.33
C PHE A 136 0.05 -8.50 5.52
N THR A 137 0.38 -9.27 6.56
CA THR A 137 -0.51 -9.43 7.74
C THR A 137 0.14 -9.03 9.05
N GLY A 138 -0.68 -8.67 10.04
CA GLY A 138 -0.23 -8.32 11.38
C GLY A 138 0.59 -7.01 11.44
N LEU A 139 0.39 -6.12 10.47
CA LEU A 139 1.02 -4.81 10.41
C LEU A 139 0.62 -3.96 11.63
N GLN A 140 1.62 -3.53 12.38
CA GLN A 140 1.43 -2.63 13.50
C GLN A 140 1.58 -1.19 13.01
N GLN A 141 0.46 -0.59 12.61
CA GLN A 141 0.44 0.79 12.16
C GLN A 141 0.73 1.74 13.34
N PRO A 142 1.75 2.61 13.26
CA PRO A 142 2.11 3.49 14.38
C PRO A 142 1.04 4.53 14.71
N SER A 143 0.38 5.07 13.68
CA SER A 143 -0.76 5.99 13.81
C SER A 143 -1.51 6.06 12.47
N GLU A 144 -2.74 6.61 12.49
CA GLU A 144 -3.59 6.78 11.30
C GLU A 144 -2.97 7.67 10.20
N SER A 145 -1.95 8.48 10.54
CA SER A 145 -1.24 9.30 9.56
C SER A 145 -0.15 8.53 8.81
N HIS A 146 0.31 7.39 9.36
CA HIS A 146 1.30 6.55 8.71
C HIS A 146 0.67 5.66 7.66
N VAL A 147 1.22 5.69 6.45
CA VAL A 147 0.82 4.81 5.36
C VAL A 147 2.01 3.96 4.93
N LEU A 148 1.72 2.74 4.50
CA LEU A 148 2.72 1.79 4.05
C LEU A 148 3.11 2.12 2.61
N VAL A 149 4.39 2.41 2.40
CA VAL A 149 4.99 2.48 1.07
C VAL A 149 5.66 1.15 0.80
N PHE A 150 5.18 0.42 -0.21
CA PHE A 150 5.72 -0.87 -0.60
C PHE A 150 6.26 -0.80 -2.02
N LYS A 151 7.47 -1.34 -2.21
CA LYS A 151 8.11 -1.52 -3.49
C LYS A 151 8.32 -2.99 -3.76
N MET A 152 8.14 -3.39 -5.00
CA MET A 152 8.31 -4.78 -5.40
C MET A 152 9.01 -4.87 -6.76
N SER A 153 9.86 -5.88 -6.94
CA SER A 153 10.46 -6.19 -8.24
C SER A 153 9.47 -6.95 -9.14
N PRO A 154 9.67 -6.96 -10.47
CA PRO A 154 9.01 -7.95 -11.33
C PRO A 154 9.48 -9.38 -10.99
N ALA A 155 8.87 -10.37 -11.62
CA ALA A 155 9.25 -11.77 -11.50
C ALA A 155 10.71 -11.99 -11.94
N LEU A 156 11.57 -12.48 -11.04
CA LEU A 156 12.96 -12.81 -11.33
C LEU A 156 13.22 -14.31 -11.18
N SER A 157 14.30 -14.79 -11.82
CA SER A 157 14.75 -16.17 -11.62
C SER A 157 15.15 -16.40 -10.15
N PRO A 158 14.81 -17.56 -9.55
CA PRO A 158 15.18 -17.87 -8.17
C PRO A 158 16.69 -17.81 -7.89
N GLY A 159 17.53 -18.01 -8.92
CA GLY A 159 18.98 -17.90 -8.80
C GLY A 159 19.53 -16.46 -8.69
N VAL A 160 18.68 -15.42 -8.80
CA VAL A 160 19.13 -14.03 -8.66
C VAL A 160 19.40 -13.69 -7.19
N SER A 161 20.63 -13.30 -6.88
CA SER A 161 21.07 -12.93 -5.53
C SER A 161 20.79 -11.47 -5.18
N SER A 162 20.78 -10.55 -6.17
CA SER A 162 20.51 -9.13 -5.95
C SER A 162 19.62 -8.56 -7.06
N GLY A 163 18.40 -8.16 -6.68
CA GLY A 163 17.40 -7.55 -7.55
C GLY A 163 16.90 -6.19 -7.08
N TRP A 164 17.50 -5.61 -6.04
CA TRP A 164 17.05 -4.38 -5.37
C TRP A 164 16.94 -3.17 -6.31
N GLY A 165 17.81 -3.06 -7.32
CA GLY A 165 17.73 -2.00 -8.33
C GLY A 165 16.57 -2.12 -9.32
N LYS A 166 15.72 -3.16 -9.20
CA LYS A 166 14.55 -3.40 -10.06
C LYS A 166 13.22 -3.23 -9.34
N THR A 167 13.23 -2.81 -8.07
CA THR A 167 12.01 -2.56 -7.31
C THR A 167 11.34 -1.28 -7.82
N VAL A 168 10.01 -1.30 -7.91
CA VAL A 168 9.18 -0.13 -8.21
C VAL A 168 8.14 0.02 -7.12
N ILE A 169 7.76 1.26 -6.82
CA ILE A 169 6.71 1.55 -5.83
C ILE A 169 5.39 1.01 -6.39
N ILE A 170 4.76 0.10 -5.66
CA ILE A 170 3.45 -0.46 -6.02
C ILE A 170 2.31 0.19 -5.24
N THR A 171 2.57 0.76 -4.07
CA THR A 171 1.56 1.53 -3.31
C THR A 171 1.89 3.01 -3.32
N PRO A 172 0.94 3.91 -3.66
CA PRO A 172 1.13 5.34 -3.41
C PRO A 172 1.10 5.69 -1.91
N GLY A 173 0.72 4.74 -1.06
CA GLY A 173 0.61 4.84 0.40
C GLY A 173 -0.64 4.10 0.86
N MET A 174 -0.49 2.85 1.30
CA MET A 174 -1.61 2.00 1.73
C MET A 174 -1.86 2.18 3.23
N ALA A 175 -3.10 2.45 3.61
CA ALA A 175 -3.52 2.30 5.00
C ALA A 175 -3.84 0.81 5.22
N PRO A 176 -3.22 0.14 6.20
CA PRO A 176 -3.59 -1.23 6.54
C PRO A 176 -5.04 -1.28 7.00
N ASP A 177 -5.73 -2.34 6.61
CA ASP A 177 -7.04 -2.69 7.13
C ASP A 177 -6.87 -3.70 8.26
N TRP A 178 -7.05 -3.27 9.51
CA TRP A 178 -6.89 -4.13 10.70
C TRP A 178 -5.57 -4.91 10.76
N GLY A 179 -4.49 -4.30 10.27
CA GLY A 179 -3.16 -4.91 10.22
C GLY A 179 -2.91 -5.76 8.98
N ASP A 180 -3.87 -5.91 8.07
CA ASP A 180 -3.66 -6.54 6.77
C ASP A 180 -3.49 -5.48 5.67
N ALA A 181 -2.60 -5.73 4.72
CA ALA A 181 -2.45 -4.94 3.51
C ALA A 181 -2.43 -5.88 2.30
N ASP A 182 -3.53 -5.91 1.56
CA ASP A 182 -3.63 -6.61 0.29
C ASP A 182 -3.02 -5.76 -0.83
N LEU A 183 -1.92 -6.24 -1.39
CA LEU A 183 -1.15 -5.55 -2.42
C LEU A 183 -1.39 -6.15 -3.81
N THR A 184 -2.25 -7.16 -3.92
CA THR A 184 -2.44 -7.96 -5.13
C THR A 184 -2.87 -7.10 -6.31
N ALA A 185 -3.97 -6.36 -6.14
CA ALA A 185 -4.52 -5.50 -7.20
C ALA A 185 -3.53 -4.40 -7.61
N LEU A 186 -2.87 -3.77 -6.63
CA LEU A 186 -1.89 -2.71 -6.85
C LEU A 186 -0.65 -3.22 -7.59
N TYR A 187 -0.16 -4.41 -7.22
CA TYR A 187 0.94 -5.05 -7.92
C TYR A 187 0.56 -5.35 -9.37
N THR A 188 -0.62 -5.95 -9.62
CA THR A 188 -1.07 -6.28 -10.98
C THR A 188 -1.31 -5.03 -11.82
N GLU A 189 -1.82 -3.94 -11.24
CA GLU A 189 -1.98 -2.66 -11.94
C GLU A 189 -0.63 -2.08 -12.39
N VAL A 190 0.38 -2.09 -11.50
CA VAL A 190 1.69 -1.49 -11.78
C VAL A 190 2.54 -2.37 -12.69
N MET A 191 2.52 -3.69 -12.50
CA MET A 191 3.36 -4.64 -13.24
C MET A 191 2.69 -5.16 -14.53
N GLY A 192 1.35 -5.07 -14.62
CA GLY A 192 0.56 -5.62 -15.72
C GLY A 192 0.45 -7.15 -15.74
N VAL A 193 1.00 -7.83 -14.72
CA VAL A 193 1.01 -9.30 -14.62
C VAL A 193 0.79 -9.72 -13.17
N ALA A 194 0.17 -10.89 -12.97
CA ALA A 194 0.09 -11.53 -11.66
C ALA A 194 1.44 -12.15 -11.27
N PRO A 195 1.68 -12.40 -9.97
CA PRO A 195 2.88 -13.11 -9.52
C PRO A 195 2.97 -14.52 -10.14
N GLU A 196 4.15 -14.88 -10.64
CA GLU A 196 4.43 -16.21 -11.15
C GLU A 196 4.99 -17.14 -10.07
N ALA A 197 4.41 -18.34 -9.94
CA ALA A 197 4.88 -19.39 -9.03
C ALA A 197 6.36 -19.76 -9.29
N GLY A 198 7.12 -19.96 -8.21
CA GLY A 198 8.54 -20.36 -8.28
C GLY A 198 9.51 -19.24 -8.69
N LYS A 199 9.00 -18.05 -9.03
CA LYS A 199 9.84 -16.86 -9.27
C LYS A 199 10.16 -16.14 -7.97
N LYS A 200 11.27 -15.41 -7.96
CA LYS A 200 11.75 -14.64 -6.82
C LYS A 200 11.41 -13.16 -6.97
N TYR A 201 11.04 -12.56 -5.86
CA TYR A 201 10.66 -11.16 -5.72
C TYR A 201 11.51 -10.51 -4.66
N PHE A 202 11.86 -9.25 -4.90
CA PHE A 202 12.53 -8.38 -3.94
C PHE A 202 11.53 -7.30 -3.53
N CYS A 203 11.36 -7.14 -2.23
CA CYS A 203 10.37 -6.25 -1.65
C CYS A 203 11.07 -5.29 -0.69
N GLU A 204 10.79 -4.00 -0.83
CA GLU A 204 11.28 -2.97 0.08
C GLU A 204 10.09 -2.18 0.61
N PHE A 205 10.04 -1.93 1.91
CA PHE A 205 8.89 -1.25 2.51
C PHE A 205 9.27 -0.43 3.74
N TYR A 206 8.49 0.60 4.00
CA TYR A 206 8.66 1.53 5.13
C TYR A 206 7.35 2.27 5.43
N TRP A 207 7.23 2.78 6.65
CA TRP A 207 6.19 3.73 7.00
C TRP A 207 6.50 5.13 6.49
N MET A 208 5.48 5.82 5.99
CA MET A 208 5.54 7.24 5.64
C MET A 208 4.40 7.99 6.33
N ASP A 209 4.71 9.04 7.06
CA ASP A 209 3.69 9.91 7.62
C ASP A 209 3.15 10.84 6.52
N LYS A 210 1.86 10.69 6.17
CA LYS A 210 1.21 11.50 5.13
C LYS A 210 1.15 12.98 5.48
N ASN A 211 1.13 13.32 6.78
CA ASN A 211 0.98 14.69 7.27
C ASN A 211 2.29 15.47 7.29
N THR A 212 3.42 14.82 7.51
CA THR A 212 4.74 15.48 7.55
C THR A 212 5.60 15.14 6.34
N GLY A 213 5.39 13.99 5.70
CA GLY A 213 6.23 13.46 4.62
C GLY A 213 7.51 12.76 5.08
N PHE A 214 7.69 12.56 6.39
CA PHE A 214 8.80 11.76 6.93
C PHE A 214 8.60 10.27 6.63
N THR A 215 9.72 9.56 6.51
CA THR A 215 9.76 8.13 6.18
C THR A 215 10.68 7.42 7.16
N GLY A 216 10.28 6.21 7.57
CA GLY A 216 11.14 5.31 8.34
C GLY A 216 12.26 4.70 7.52
N GLU A 217 13.05 3.85 8.17
CA GLU A 217 14.06 3.05 7.48
C GLU A 217 13.41 2.00 6.58
N SER A 218 14.01 1.78 5.41
CA SER A 218 13.52 0.79 4.46
C SER A 218 13.92 -0.60 4.91
N MET A 219 12.93 -1.43 5.19
CA MET A 219 13.12 -2.87 5.36
C MET A 219 13.14 -3.54 3.99
N ALA A 220 13.84 -4.66 3.90
CA ALA A 220 14.10 -5.35 2.65
C ALA A 220 13.98 -6.87 2.84
N ILE A 221 13.16 -7.52 2.03
CA ILE A 221 12.99 -8.98 2.02
C ILE A 221 13.03 -9.50 0.59
N SER A 222 13.55 -10.72 0.41
CA SER A 222 13.45 -11.43 -0.85
C SER A 222 12.75 -12.76 -0.63
N ALA A 223 11.74 -13.06 -1.44
CA ALA A 223 10.88 -14.22 -1.27
C ALA A 223 10.62 -14.91 -2.61
N VAL A 224 10.41 -16.23 -2.58
CA VAL A 224 9.96 -17.00 -3.74
C VAL A 224 8.44 -17.12 -3.68
N CYS A 225 7.77 -16.86 -4.80
CA CYS A 225 6.33 -17.01 -4.91
C CYS A 225 5.92 -18.47 -4.76
N LYS A 226 5.11 -18.76 -3.74
CA LYS A 226 4.66 -20.09 -3.35
C LYS A 226 3.31 -20.00 -2.61
N ALA A 227 2.62 -21.11 -2.43
CA ALA A 227 1.31 -21.14 -1.76
C ALA A 227 1.39 -20.74 -0.27
N GLY A 228 2.45 -21.15 0.42
CA GLY A 228 2.66 -20.84 1.84
C GLY A 228 3.27 -19.47 2.08
N SER A 229 3.15 -18.99 3.31
CA SER A 229 3.75 -17.74 3.76
C SER A 229 5.28 -17.72 3.63
N THR A 230 5.85 -16.52 3.57
CA THR A 230 7.29 -16.34 3.36
C THR A 230 8.09 -16.81 4.57
N ALA A 231 7.71 -16.39 5.78
CA ALA A 231 8.48 -16.70 6.99
C ALA A 231 8.19 -18.11 7.53
N TYR A 232 6.92 -18.49 7.63
CA TYR A 232 6.51 -19.72 8.34
C TYR A 232 5.93 -20.82 7.45
N ASN A 233 5.83 -20.61 6.14
CA ASN A 233 5.22 -21.55 5.19
C ASN A 233 3.79 -21.96 5.59
N ARG A 234 3.02 -21.02 6.15
CA ARG A 234 1.64 -21.24 6.59
C ARG A 234 0.67 -21.03 5.45
N GLU A 235 -0.42 -21.78 5.44
CA GLU A 235 -1.56 -21.49 4.57
C GLU A 235 -2.20 -20.17 5.00
N TYR A 236 -2.62 -19.38 4.00
CA TYR A 236 -3.36 -18.16 4.27
C TYR A 236 -4.83 -18.50 4.53
N ALA A 237 -5.33 -18.08 5.69
CA ALA A 237 -6.75 -18.17 6.01
C ALA A 237 -7.29 -16.73 6.07
N PRO A 238 -8.08 -16.29 5.08
CA PRO A 238 -8.65 -14.94 5.07
C PRO A 238 -9.58 -14.72 6.28
N ARG A 239 -9.71 -13.46 6.68
CA ARG A 239 -10.79 -13.03 7.58
C ARG A 239 -12.13 -13.22 6.85
N VAL A 240 -13.16 -13.63 7.58
CA VAL A 240 -14.50 -13.78 6.99
C VAL A 240 -15.16 -12.42 7.05
N HIS A 241 -15.23 -11.77 5.89
CA HIS A 241 -15.71 -10.40 5.73
C HIS A 241 -16.88 -10.38 4.76
N TYR A 242 -17.94 -9.68 5.15
CA TYR A 242 -19.17 -9.53 4.38
C TYR A 242 -19.40 -8.05 4.12
N THR A 243 -19.45 -7.68 2.85
CA THR A 243 -19.70 -6.29 2.44
C THR A 243 -20.99 -6.19 1.63
N ASP A 244 -21.54 -4.99 1.52
CA ASP A 244 -22.64 -4.64 0.62
C ASP A 244 -22.45 -5.18 -0.82
N LYS A 245 -21.22 -5.21 -1.31
CA LYS A 245 -20.86 -5.75 -2.63
C LYS A 245 -21.14 -7.24 -2.78
N MET A 246 -21.31 -7.99 -1.70
CA MET A 246 -21.57 -9.43 -1.69
C MET A 246 -23.07 -9.78 -1.62
N VAL A 247 -23.92 -8.77 -1.47
CA VAL A 247 -25.37 -8.94 -1.30
C VAL A 247 -26.09 -8.86 -2.65
N ALA A 248 -27.18 -9.64 -2.81
CA ALA A 248 -27.98 -9.68 -4.01
C ALA A 248 -28.79 -8.38 -4.23
N ASN A 249 -29.44 -7.86 -3.18
CA ASN A 249 -30.34 -6.70 -3.25
C ASN A 249 -29.91 -5.56 -2.31
N ALA A 250 -28.62 -5.21 -2.32
CA ALA A 250 -28.08 -4.18 -1.41
C ALA A 250 -28.88 -2.87 -1.43
N GLU A 251 -29.32 -2.41 -2.61
CA GLU A 251 -30.05 -1.14 -2.79
C GLU A 251 -31.42 -1.09 -2.09
N ASN A 252 -32.02 -2.24 -1.74
CA ASN A 252 -33.35 -2.27 -1.16
C ASN A 252 -33.34 -2.00 0.36
N PHE A 253 -32.26 -2.38 1.06
CA PHE A 253 -32.21 -2.40 2.52
C PHE A 253 -30.91 -1.85 3.12
N ASN A 254 -29.79 -1.92 2.39
CA ASN A 254 -28.47 -1.51 2.89
C ASN A 254 -28.00 -0.26 2.16
N LEU A 255 -27.83 0.83 2.90
CA LEU A 255 -27.10 2.00 2.43
C LEU A 255 -25.59 1.80 2.58
N GLY A 256 -25.16 0.89 3.46
CA GLY A 256 -23.80 0.39 3.60
C GLY A 256 -23.76 -0.78 4.59
N MET A 257 -22.88 -1.75 4.37
CA MET A 257 -22.73 -2.90 5.27
C MET A 257 -21.30 -3.41 5.24
N ASP A 258 -20.75 -3.62 6.43
CA ASP A 258 -19.46 -4.22 6.72
C ASP A 258 -19.60 -5.11 7.97
N LEU A 259 -19.53 -6.43 7.77
CA LEU A 259 -19.56 -7.42 8.86
C LEU A 259 -18.27 -8.23 8.82
N GLU A 260 -17.58 -8.33 9.95
CA GLU A 260 -16.33 -9.08 10.05
C GLU A 260 -16.37 -10.06 11.21
N LEU A 261 -16.01 -11.32 10.94
CA LEU A 261 -15.67 -12.28 11.99
C LEU A 261 -14.18 -12.22 12.28
N SER A 262 -13.86 -11.79 13.50
CA SER A 262 -12.48 -11.64 13.94
C SER A 262 -11.75 -12.98 13.98
N ARG A 263 -10.58 -13.04 13.34
CA ARG A 263 -9.79 -14.27 13.15
C ARG A 263 -9.53 -15.00 14.47
N GLY A 264 -9.87 -16.28 14.51
CA GLY A 264 -9.60 -17.16 15.66
C GLY A 264 -10.44 -16.88 16.90
N SER A 265 -11.48 -16.05 16.80
CA SER A 265 -12.40 -15.73 17.90
C SER A 265 -13.85 -15.90 17.48
N SER A 266 -14.76 -15.98 18.45
CA SER A 266 -16.21 -15.95 18.24
C SER A 266 -16.74 -14.53 18.41
N ILE A 267 -16.10 -13.57 17.76
CA ILE A 267 -16.45 -12.14 17.85
C ILE A 267 -16.78 -11.64 16.44
N MET A 268 -17.88 -10.92 16.33
CA MET A 268 -18.31 -10.27 15.11
C MET A 268 -18.35 -8.76 15.31
N SER A 269 -17.64 -8.04 14.46
CA SER A 269 -17.76 -6.59 14.32
C SER A 269 -18.78 -6.28 13.23
N VAL A 270 -19.62 -5.29 13.50
CA VAL A 270 -20.71 -4.88 12.64
C VAL A 270 -20.62 -3.37 12.47
N GLU A 271 -20.62 -2.93 11.24
CA GLU A 271 -20.87 -1.55 10.86
C GLU A 271 -21.82 -1.54 9.67
N ALA A 272 -23.02 -1.01 9.85
CA ALA A 272 -24.01 -0.97 8.79
C ALA A 272 -24.89 0.29 8.88
N LEU A 273 -25.25 0.81 7.72
CA LEU A 273 -26.28 1.82 7.57
C LEU A 273 -27.45 1.19 6.83
N LEU A 274 -28.57 1.05 7.52
CA LEU A 274 -29.73 0.28 7.08
C LEU A 274 -30.90 1.21 6.79
N ASN A 275 -31.72 0.82 5.82
CA ASN A 275 -33.03 1.39 5.55
C ASN A 275 -34.07 0.28 5.58
N ILE A 276 -34.61 0.01 6.77
CA ILE A 276 -35.56 -1.06 7.04
C ILE A 276 -36.96 -0.53 6.73
N ASN A 277 -37.31 -0.49 5.45
CA ASN A 277 -38.61 -0.02 4.94
C ASN A 277 -39.78 -0.98 5.22
N ASP A 278 -39.60 -1.99 6.07
CA ASP A 278 -40.58 -3.07 6.25
C ASP A 278 -41.25 -3.04 7.63
N VAL A 279 -42.52 -3.45 7.66
CA VAL A 279 -43.44 -3.41 8.80
C VAL A 279 -42.99 -4.33 9.95
N ALA A 280 -42.08 -5.27 9.68
CA ALA A 280 -41.69 -6.33 10.61
C ALA A 280 -40.48 -6.00 11.49
N SER A 281 -39.90 -4.79 11.41
CA SER A 281 -38.68 -4.40 12.14
C SER A 281 -37.49 -5.37 11.97
N TYR A 282 -37.48 -6.12 10.87
CA TYR A 282 -36.40 -6.99 10.45
C TYR A 282 -36.36 -7.04 8.91
N PHE A 283 -35.20 -7.40 8.36
CA PHE A 283 -35.10 -7.88 6.98
C PHE A 283 -34.02 -8.96 6.89
N ASP A 284 -34.11 -9.78 5.85
CA ASP A 284 -33.13 -10.80 5.49
C ASP A 284 -32.93 -10.84 3.97
N ASP A 285 -31.70 -11.04 3.52
CA ASP A 285 -31.39 -11.17 2.10
C ASP A 285 -30.25 -12.17 1.85
N ALA A 286 -30.21 -12.70 0.64
CA ALA A 286 -29.21 -13.69 0.24
C ALA A 286 -27.89 -13.03 -0.17
N PHE A 287 -26.78 -13.73 0.11
CA PHE A 287 -25.50 -13.41 -0.49
C PHE A 287 -25.47 -13.88 -1.94
N LYS A 288 -25.08 -12.99 -2.87
CA LYS A 288 -24.78 -13.40 -4.26
C LYS A 288 -23.37 -14.00 -4.37
N VAL A 289 -22.47 -13.63 -3.46
CA VAL A 289 -21.12 -14.16 -3.35
C VAL A 289 -20.88 -14.49 -1.88
N VAL A 290 -20.59 -15.76 -1.59
CA VAL A 290 -20.38 -16.24 -0.23
C VAL A 290 -18.87 -16.21 0.06
N PRO A 291 -18.41 -15.50 1.10
CA PRO A 291 -16.99 -15.48 1.41
C PRO A 291 -16.51 -16.87 1.86
N PRO A 292 -15.24 -17.21 1.56
CA PRO A 292 -14.65 -18.46 2.04
C PRO A 292 -14.65 -18.49 3.57
N GLY A 293 -15.10 -19.60 4.14
CA GLY A 293 -15.18 -19.77 5.60
C GLY A 293 -16.48 -19.29 6.24
N PHE A 294 -17.55 -19.09 5.47
CA PHE A 294 -18.91 -18.79 5.96
C PHE A 294 -19.27 -19.56 7.24
N LYS A 295 -19.86 -18.85 8.21
CA LYS A 295 -20.34 -19.40 9.47
C LYS A 295 -21.78 -18.97 9.70
N GLU A 296 -22.59 -19.92 10.12
CA GLU A 296 -23.94 -19.66 10.63
C GLU A 296 -23.86 -19.26 12.11
N GLY A 297 -24.76 -18.36 12.51
CA GLY A 297 -24.88 -17.86 13.87
C GLY A 297 -25.45 -16.44 13.91
N TYR A 298 -25.45 -15.84 15.09
CA TYR A 298 -25.91 -14.47 15.26
C TYR A 298 -25.11 -13.73 16.33
N THR A 299 -25.19 -12.42 16.29
CA THR A 299 -24.68 -11.51 17.34
C THR A 299 -25.72 -10.45 17.64
N MET A 300 -25.56 -9.75 18.75
CA MET A 300 -26.34 -8.56 19.08
C MET A 300 -25.39 -7.38 19.26
N VAL A 301 -25.72 -6.26 18.60
CA VAL A 301 -24.92 -5.03 18.61
C VAL A 301 -25.82 -3.82 18.82
N TYR A 302 -25.20 -2.69 19.13
CA TYR A 302 -25.92 -1.44 19.31
C TYR A 302 -26.38 -0.86 17.97
N SER A 303 -27.43 -0.08 18.05
CA SER A 303 -27.93 0.70 16.94
C SER A 303 -28.39 2.07 17.40
N ARG A 304 -28.54 3.00 16.46
CA ARG A 304 -29.19 4.30 16.69
C ARG A 304 -29.87 4.82 15.43
N SER A 305 -30.87 5.69 15.59
CA SER A 305 -31.40 6.46 14.46
C SER A 305 -30.27 7.22 13.75
N SER A 306 -30.30 7.20 12.42
CA SER A 306 -29.36 7.93 11.56
C SER A 306 -29.79 9.38 11.28
N GLU A 307 -31.02 9.77 11.61
CA GLU A 307 -31.57 11.10 11.35
C GLU A 307 -31.76 11.91 12.65
N ARG A 308 -31.40 13.20 12.60
CA ARG A 308 -31.60 14.15 13.71
C ARG A 308 -33.09 14.53 13.85
N PRO A 309 -33.60 14.90 15.05
CA PRO A 309 -32.85 15.31 16.25
C PRO A 309 -32.63 14.25 17.32
N ASP A 310 -33.30 13.10 17.27
CA ASP A 310 -33.31 12.13 18.36
C ASP A 310 -32.53 10.87 17.98
N PHE A 311 -31.29 10.76 18.46
CA PHE A 311 -30.48 9.53 18.36
C PHE A 311 -31.00 8.47 19.31
N LYS A 312 -32.18 7.91 19.02
CA LYS A 312 -32.79 6.86 19.83
C LYS A 312 -31.87 5.63 19.81
N PRO A 313 -31.36 5.18 20.97
CA PRO A 313 -30.53 3.98 21.02
C PRO A 313 -31.39 2.73 20.84
N GLY A 314 -30.79 1.71 20.25
CA GLY A 314 -31.39 0.40 20.04
C GLY A 314 -30.39 -0.74 20.13
N LEU A 315 -30.93 -1.95 20.04
CA LEU A 315 -30.21 -3.20 19.91
C LEU A 315 -30.73 -3.92 18.67
N ILE A 316 -29.82 -4.31 17.80
CA ILE A 316 -30.11 -5.09 16.60
C ILE A 316 -29.38 -6.43 16.69
N SER A 317 -30.11 -7.48 16.37
CA SER A 317 -29.58 -8.81 16.11
C SER A 317 -29.12 -8.86 14.67
N VAL A 318 -27.90 -9.35 14.45
CA VAL A 318 -27.36 -9.62 13.12
C VAL A 318 -27.15 -11.13 13.01
N SER A 319 -27.84 -11.78 12.08
CA SER A 319 -27.73 -13.22 11.85
C SER A 319 -27.08 -13.52 10.50
N LEU A 320 -26.38 -14.65 10.44
CA LEU A 320 -25.84 -15.28 9.26
C LEU A 320 -26.41 -16.70 9.24
N GLU A 321 -27.15 -17.06 8.20
CA GLU A 321 -27.94 -18.29 8.15
C GLU A 321 -27.80 -18.95 6.77
N ASP A 322 -27.77 -20.28 6.70
CA ASP A 322 -27.86 -21.02 5.43
C ASP A 322 -29.28 -21.55 5.26
N ASP A 323 -30.13 -20.74 4.62
CA ASP A 323 -31.55 -21.05 4.45
C ASP A 323 -31.74 -22.07 3.31
N TYR A 324 -32.59 -23.07 3.52
CA TYR A 324 -32.82 -24.13 2.52
C TYR A 324 -33.31 -23.61 1.16
N TYR A 325 -34.06 -22.50 1.14
CA TYR A 325 -34.66 -21.92 -0.05
C TYR A 325 -33.82 -20.79 -0.66
N LYS A 326 -33.10 -20.02 0.16
CA LYS A 326 -32.32 -18.85 -0.28
C LYS A 326 -30.81 -19.08 -0.30
N GLY A 327 -30.33 -20.14 0.34
CA GLY A 327 -28.91 -20.41 0.59
C GLY A 327 -28.33 -19.48 1.67
N PRO A 328 -27.00 -19.26 1.67
CA PRO A 328 -26.34 -18.39 2.61
C PRO A 328 -26.88 -16.96 2.55
N SER A 329 -27.31 -16.47 3.70
CA SER A 329 -28.07 -15.24 3.89
C SER A 329 -27.63 -14.52 5.15
N TYR A 330 -28.06 -13.27 5.26
CA TYR A 330 -27.88 -12.45 6.45
C TYR A 330 -29.18 -11.75 6.80
N GLY A 331 -29.35 -11.44 8.08
CA GLY A 331 -30.51 -10.73 8.57
C GLY A 331 -30.17 -9.70 9.63
N PHE A 332 -30.92 -8.60 9.63
CA PHE A 332 -30.91 -7.62 10.71
C PHE A 332 -32.31 -7.59 11.33
N SER A 333 -32.40 -7.72 12.64
CA SER A 333 -33.67 -7.67 13.37
C SER A 333 -33.55 -6.76 14.58
N HIS A 334 -34.43 -5.76 14.68
CA HIS A 334 -34.51 -4.94 15.88
C HIS A 334 -35.03 -5.74 17.06
N ARG A 335 -34.33 -5.66 18.20
CA ARG A 335 -34.64 -6.43 19.41
C ARG A 335 -35.09 -5.56 20.57
N ALA A 336 -34.56 -4.33 20.68
CA ALA A 336 -34.93 -3.42 21.75
C ALA A 336 -34.57 -1.97 21.41
N GLY A 337 -35.24 -1.02 22.07
CA GLY A 337 -34.97 0.42 21.93
C GLY A 337 -35.94 1.14 21.00
N GLY A 338 -35.56 2.34 20.58
CA GLY A 338 -36.38 3.16 19.68
C GLY A 338 -36.22 2.72 18.23
N TRP A 339 -37.34 2.39 17.59
CA TRP A 339 -37.40 1.99 16.18
C TRP A 339 -37.48 3.19 15.25
N GLU A 340 -36.68 3.17 14.18
CA GLU A 340 -36.77 4.04 13.01
C GLU A 340 -36.38 3.26 11.75
N ASP A 341 -36.83 3.72 10.59
CA ASP A 341 -36.57 3.01 9.33
C ASP A 341 -35.09 3.09 8.93
N LYS A 342 -34.46 4.25 9.15
CA LYS A 342 -33.03 4.44 8.87
C LYS A 342 -32.17 4.37 10.12
N VAL A 343 -31.39 3.31 10.22
CA VAL A 343 -30.65 2.97 11.44
C VAL A 343 -29.18 2.77 11.13
N GLU A 344 -28.33 3.36 11.96
CA GLU A 344 -26.91 3.05 12.02
C GLU A 344 -26.70 1.92 13.04
N VAL A 345 -26.09 0.83 12.61
CA VAL A 345 -25.79 -0.36 13.42
C VAL A 345 -24.29 -0.44 13.57
N PHE A 346 -23.81 -0.55 14.81
CA PHE A 346 -22.39 -0.48 15.07
C PHE A 346 -21.99 -1.27 16.32
N GLY A 347 -20.76 -1.74 16.31
CA GLY A 347 -20.06 -2.29 17.45
C GLY A 347 -19.67 -3.74 17.26
N THR A 348 -19.32 -4.36 18.38
CA THR A 348 -18.72 -5.69 18.40
C THR A 348 -19.46 -6.54 19.41
N GLY A 349 -19.85 -7.75 19.02
CA GLY A 349 -20.58 -8.68 19.88
C GLY A 349 -20.06 -10.10 19.75
N ALA A 350 -20.36 -10.92 20.76
CA ALA A 350 -20.08 -12.34 20.70
C ALA A 350 -20.95 -13.00 19.61
N PHE A 351 -20.30 -13.66 18.66
CA PHE A 351 -20.94 -14.45 17.63
C PHE A 351 -21.28 -15.83 18.19
N VAL A 352 -22.57 -16.08 18.37
CA VAL A 352 -23.12 -17.31 18.92
C VAL A 352 -23.64 -18.16 17.78
N ARG A 353 -23.21 -19.42 17.75
CA ARG A 353 -23.66 -20.40 16.77
C ARG A 353 -24.86 -21.19 17.27
#